data_AF-A0A9N9FDQ8-F1
#
_entry.id   AF-A0A9N9FDQ8-F1
#
_cell.length_a   1.000
_cell.length_b   1.000
_cell.length_c   1.000
_cell.angle_alpha   90.00
_cell.angle_beta   90.00
_cell.angle_gamma   90.00
#
_symmetry.space_group_name_H-M   'P 1'
#
loop_
_entity.id
_entity.type
_entity.pdbx_description
1 polymer ?
#
loop_
_entity_poly.entity_id
_entity_poly.type
_entity_poly.pdbx_seq_one_letter_code
_entity_poly.pdbx_strand_id
1 'polypeptide(L)'
;ELNQYPRLHNKLLEVVSDLLRERLTPTSDYVESLIAIQRAYINTNHPDFIGGGGAISDLVKRNERRRKDIEKNNRRANNALSISTHHPPSINGPASGNDPLDVLTISDGYKEASSSKDLAAQSNGTSTPVNNSASWSQREGFLTYFFGSGNKQERTALPDQPINRASKSSIDIGELERQLAGINMNGGYSEDSSLTEQEEMETQLIRSLITSYFHIVRKTIQDIVPKAIMHLLVNNSRESVQNRLVSELYKEDLFVDLLQEDESLASERQKCQTMLDVYKKAFEIINEAM
;
A
#
# COMPACT_ATOMS: atom_id res chain seq x y z
N GLU A 1 18.12 -7.40 -40.93
CA GLU A 1 19.59 -7.30 -40.82
C GLU A 1 20.14 -8.05 -39.61
N LEU A 2 19.71 -7.78 -38.36
CA LEU A 2 20.20 -8.54 -37.20
C LEU A 2 19.92 -10.07 -37.25
N ASN A 3 18.83 -10.49 -37.89
CA ASN A 3 18.53 -11.92 -38.10
C ASN A 3 19.46 -12.60 -39.13
N GLN A 4 20.18 -11.82 -39.95
CA GLN A 4 21.15 -12.36 -40.92
C GLN A 4 22.43 -12.81 -40.23
N TYR A 5 22.79 -12.19 -39.11
CA TYR A 5 24.03 -12.43 -38.37
C TYR A 5 23.71 -12.93 -36.95
N PRO A 6 23.37 -14.22 -36.78
CA PRO A 6 22.94 -14.77 -35.50
C PRO A 6 24.00 -14.63 -34.40
N ARG A 7 25.29 -14.71 -34.75
CA ARG A 7 26.40 -14.52 -33.80
C ARG A 7 26.48 -13.09 -33.27
N LEU A 8 26.41 -12.09 -34.16
CA LEU A 8 26.33 -10.68 -33.77
C LEU A 8 25.11 -10.41 -32.88
N HIS A 9 23.95 -10.96 -33.24
CA HIS A 9 22.73 -10.79 -32.45
C HIS A 9 22.87 -11.36 -31.04
N ASN A 10 23.39 -12.58 -30.91
CA ASN A 10 23.65 -13.18 -29.60
C ASN A 10 24.66 -12.37 -28.78
N LYS A 11 25.73 -11.86 -29.40
CA LYS A 11 26.72 -11.04 -28.71
C LYS A 11 26.14 -9.71 -28.24
N LEU A 12 25.28 -9.08 -29.04
CA LEU A 12 24.54 -7.88 -28.66
C LEU A 12 23.65 -8.15 -27.44
N LEU A 13 22.89 -9.25 -27.45
CA LEU A 13 22.04 -9.63 -26.32
C LEU A 13 22.84 -9.89 -25.05
N GLU A 14 24.00 -10.55 -25.16
CA GLU A 14 24.92 -10.78 -24.05
C GLU A 14 25.37 -9.45 -23.43
N VAL A 15 25.88 -8.53 -24.25
CA VAL A 15 26.39 -7.23 -23.78
C VAL A 15 25.29 -6.39 -23.12
N VAL A 16 24.07 -6.36 -23.70
CA VAL A 16 22.93 -5.65 -23.11
C VAL A 16 22.46 -6.31 -21.81
N SER A 17 22.44 -7.65 -21.77
CA SER A 17 22.05 -8.39 -20.57
C SER A 17 23.04 -8.15 -19.41
N ASP A 18 24.34 -8.13 -19.71
CA ASP A 18 25.37 -7.84 -18.72
C ASP A 18 25.26 -6.42 -18.19
N LEU A 19 25.03 -5.44 -19.07
CA LEU A 19 24.77 -4.06 -18.68
C LEU A 19 23.59 -3.95 -17.71
N LEU A 20 22.46 -4.59 -18.03
CA LEU A 20 21.28 -4.56 -17.17
C LEU A 20 21.52 -5.25 -15.82
N ARG A 21 22.28 -6.36 -15.80
CA ARG A 21 22.66 -7.06 -14.56
C ARG A 21 23.56 -6.20 -13.69
N GLU A 22 24.54 -5.54 -14.28
CA GLU A 22 25.47 -4.64 -13.57
C GLU A 22 24.73 -3.46 -12.92
N ARG A 23 23.68 -2.95 -13.58
CA ARG A 23 22.86 -1.83 -13.08
C ARG A 23 21.76 -2.24 -12.10
N LEU A 24 21.42 -3.53 -12.04
CA LEU A 24 20.39 -4.04 -11.15
C LEU A 24 20.79 -3.88 -9.68
N THR A 25 22.02 -4.24 -9.31
CA THR A 25 22.48 -4.19 -7.92
C THR A 25 22.47 -2.76 -7.35
N PRO A 26 23.07 -1.74 -7.98
CA PRO A 26 22.99 -0.36 -7.48
C PRO A 26 21.57 0.18 -7.35
N THR A 27 20.67 -0.24 -8.26
CA THR A 27 19.26 0.15 -8.21
C THR A 27 18.56 -0.51 -7.02
N SER A 28 18.81 -1.79 -6.76
CA SER A 28 18.28 -2.52 -5.61
C SER A 28 18.79 -1.94 -4.30
N ASP A 29 20.09 -1.72 -4.16
CA ASP A 29 20.73 -1.18 -2.96
C ASP A 29 20.19 0.22 -2.62
N TYR A 30 19.95 1.04 -3.65
CA TYR A 30 19.34 2.34 -3.47
C TYR A 30 17.88 2.25 -2.98
N VAL A 31 17.09 1.32 -3.53
CA VAL A 31 15.71 1.07 -3.08
C VAL A 31 15.69 0.57 -1.63
N GLU A 32 16.61 -0.32 -1.25
CA GLU A 32 16.78 -0.77 0.14
C GLU A 32 17.14 0.41 1.06
N SER A 33 18.04 1.28 0.60
CA SER A 33 18.41 2.50 1.32
C SER A 33 17.22 3.43 1.51
N LEU A 34 16.36 3.60 0.51
CA LEU A 34 15.11 4.37 0.62
C LEU A 34 14.17 3.82 1.69
N ILE A 35 14.15 2.51 1.92
CA ILE A 35 13.36 1.90 3.00
C ILE A 35 14.08 2.07 4.34
N ALA A 36 15.40 1.89 4.37
CA ALA A 36 16.20 2.03 5.58
C ALA A 36 16.11 3.44 6.18
N ILE A 37 16.11 4.49 5.36
CA ILE A 37 15.95 5.88 5.84
C ILE A 37 14.58 6.12 6.49
N GLN A 38 13.51 5.50 5.97
CA GLN A 38 12.17 5.61 6.57
C GLN A 38 12.08 4.89 7.91
N ARG A 39 12.89 3.83 8.10
CA ARG A 39 12.99 3.11 9.37
C ARG A 39 13.88 3.84 10.39
N ALA A 40 14.88 4.59 9.93
CA ALA A 40 15.83 5.29 10.79
C ALA A 40 15.25 6.54 11.46
N TYR A 41 14.25 7.19 10.85
CA TYR A 41 13.66 8.41 11.39
C TYR A 41 12.15 8.50 11.12
N ILE A 42 11.40 8.83 12.17
CA ILE A 42 9.95 9.04 12.11
C ILE A 42 9.67 10.53 12.35
N ASN A 43 9.15 11.23 11.32
CA ASN A 43 8.81 12.64 11.42
C ASN A 43 7.38 12.84 11.94
N THR A 44 7.25 13.06 13.25
CA THR A 44 5.95 13.34 13.89
C THR A 44 5.39 14.73 13.56
N ASN A 45 6.16 15.61 12.89
CA ASN A 45 5.73 16.93 12.43
C ASN A 45 5.29 16.94 10.96
N HIS A 46 5.09 15.76 10.34
CA HIS A 46 4.66 15.67 8.95
C HIS A 46 3.24 16.25 8.76
N PRO A 47 2.97 17.06 7.71
CA PRO A 47 1.68 17.74 7.53
C PRO A 47 0.48 16.78 7.40
N ASP A 48 0.67 15.64 6.75
CA ASP A 48 -0.38 14.60 6.62
C ASP A 48 -0.51 13.69 7.84
N PHE A 49 0.31 13.89 8.88
CA PHE A 49 0.23 13.09 10.10
C PHE A 49 -0.82 13.67 11.03
N ILE A 50 -1.78 12.83 11.45
CA ILE A 50 -2.94 13.25 12.24
C ILE A 50 -2.57 13.78 13.64
N GLY A 51 -1.38 13.40 14.15
CA GLY A 51 -0.93 13.72 15.50
C GLY A 51 -1.79 13.09 16.61
N GLY A 52 -1.38 13.28 17.88
CA GLY A 52 -2.09 12.73 19.03
C GLY A 52 -3.52 13.27 19.16
N GLY A 53 -3.71 14.58 19.01
CA GLY A 53 -5.03 15.23 19.13
C GLY A 53 -6.02 14.81 18.03
N GLY A 54 -5.56 14.71 16.78
CA GLY A 54 -6.40 14.24 15.67
C GLY A 54 -6.80 12.77 15.83
N ALA A 55 -5.86 11.92 16.24
CA ALA A 55 -6.10 10.51 16.48
C ALA A 55 -7.10 10.24 17.62
N ILE A 56 -7.06 11.01 18.70
CA ILE A 56 -8.03 10.93 19.80
C ILE A 56 -9.42 11.35 19.31
N SER A 57 -9.55 12.46 18.58
CA SER A 57 -10.83 12.90 18.01
C SER A 57 -11.46 11.82 17.12
N ASP A 58 -10.66 11.19 16.26
CA ASP A 58 -11.14 10.14 15.37
C ASP A 58 -11.54 8.87 16.12
N LEU A 59 -10.79 8.51 17.18
CA LEU A 59 -11.11 7.38 18.02
C LEU A 59 -12.42 7.57 18.77
N VAL A 60 -12.62 8.73 19.38
CA VAL A 60 -13.87 9.09 20.09
C VAL A 60 -15.05 9.06 19.11
N LYS A 61 -14.91 9.63 17.91
CA LYS A 61 -15.95 9.55 16.87
C LYS A 61 -16.24 8.11 16.46
N ARG A 62 -15.23 7.24 16.39
CA ARG A 62 -15.39 5.83 16.02
C ARG A 62 -16.10 5.03 17.11
N ASN A 63 -15.76 5.26 18.38
CA ASN A 63 -16.41 4.63 19.52
C ASN A 63 -17.87 5.09 19.67
N GLU A 64 -18.15 6.38 19.46
CA GLU A 64 -19.51 6.92 19.47
C GLU A 64 -20.40 6.31 18.36
N ARG A 65 -19.85 6.14 17.15
CA ARG A 65 -20.54 5.43 16.05
C ARG A 65 -20.83 3.98 16.43
N ARG A 66 -19.81 3.27 16.94
CA ARG A 66 -19.96 1.87 17.39
C ARG A 66 -21.04 1.76 18.47
N ARG A 67 -21.09 2.70 19.42
CA ARG A 67 -22.09 2.72 20.50
C ARG A 67 -23.51 2.93 19.96
N LYS A 68 -23.68 3.86 19.01
CA LYS A 68 -24.97 4.10 18.34
C LYS A 68 -25.44 2.91 17.52
N ASP A 69 -24.53 2.17 16.89
CA ASP A 69 -24.88 0.99 16.09
C ASP A 69 -25.31 -0.18 16.99
N ILE A 70 -24.64 -0.38 18.12
CA ILE A 70 -25.03 -1.37 19.14
C ILE A 70 -26.41 -1.04 19.72
N GLU A 71 -26.66 0.24 20.04
CA GLU A 71 -27.94 0.67 20.60
C GLU A 71 -29.10 0.49 19.59
N LYS A 72 -28.89 0.83 18.31
CA LYS A 72 -29.88 0.58 17.24
C LYS A 72 -30.18 -0.90 17.06
N ASN A 73 -29.17 -1.76 17.14
CA ASN A 73 -29.33 -3.21 17.02
C ASN A 73 -30.13 -3.78 18.21
N ASN A 74 -29.84 -3.33 19.43
CA ASN A 74 -30.55 -3.78 20.63
C ASN A 74 -32.03 -3.33 20.65
N ARG A 75 -32.33 -2.12 20.16
CA ARG A 75 -33.72 -1.65 19.99
C ARG A 75 -34.51 -2.48 18.97
N ARG A 76 -33.89 -2.89 17.86
CA ARG A 76 -34.53 -3.77 16.86
C ARG A 76 -34.81 -5.17 17.41
N ALA A 77 -33.88 -5.72 18.20
CA ALA A 77 -34.07 -6.99 18.88
C ALA A 77 -35.22 -6.93 19.90
N ASN A 78 -35.26 -5.92 20.77
CA ASN A 78 -36.31 -5.77 21.77
C ASN A 78 -37.71 -5.52 21.18
N ASN A 79 -37.81 -4.81 20.05
CA ASN A 79 -39.08 -4.56 19.38
C ASN A 79 -39.64 -5.80 18.63
N ALA A 80 -38.78 -6.79 18.34
CA ALA A 80 -39.21 -8.09 17.80
C ALA A 80 -39.74 -9.04 18.89
N LEU A 81 -39.28 -8.88 20.15
CA LEU A 81 -39.76 -9.65 21.30
C LEU A 81 -41.12 -9.16 21.86
N SER A 82 -41.52 -7.91 21.61
CA SER A 82 -42.80 -7.34 22.07
C SER A 82 -44.01 -7.63 21.15
N ILE A 83 -43.81 -8.29 20.00
CA ILE A 83 -44.89 -8.67 19.06
C ILE A 83 -45.46 -10.09 19.32
N SER A 84 -45.03 -10.77 20.39
CA SER A 84 -45.51 -12.12 20.73
C SER A 84 -46.26 -12.19 22.06
N THR A 85 -47.25 -11.32 22.27
CA THR A 85 -48.21 -11.52 23.37
C THR A 85 -49.55 -10.84 23.04
N HIS A 86 -50.51 -11.59 22.46
CA HIS A 86 -51.94 -11.57 22.81
C HIS A 86 -52.80 -12.55 21.95
N HIS A 87 -53.30 -13.58 22.65
CA HIS A 87 -54.60 -14.30 22.58
C HIS A 87 -55.33 -14.59 21.24
N PRO A 88 -55.75 -15.86 20.97
CA PRO A 88 -56.67 -16.18 19.87
C PRO A 88 -58.15 -15.87 20.24
N PRO A 89 -59.03 -15.49 19.29
CA PRO A 89 -60.46 -15.42 19.53
C PRO A 89 -61.16 -16.75 19.18
N SER A 90 -62.11 -17.16 20.02
CA SER A 90 -62.99 -18.31 19.80
C SER A 90 -64.31 -17.86 19.16
N ILE A 91 -64.80 -18.69 18.23
CA ILE A 91 -66.00 -18.51 17.41
C ILE A 91 -67.26 -18.92 18.20
N ASN A 92 -68.38 -18.16 18.08
CA ASN A 92 -69.77 -18.66 17.99
C ASN A 92 -70.85 -17.55 17.94
N GLY A 93 -71.66 -17.53 16.86
CA GLY A 93 -73.12 -17.29 16.90
C GLY A 93 -73.70 -15.88 16.61
N PRO A 94 -74.88 -15.75 15.95
CA PRO A 94 -75.23 -14.59 15.09
C PRO A 94 -76.38 -13.70 15.61
N ALA A 95 -76.46 -12.43 15.18
CA ALA A 95 -77.72 -11.66 15.10
C ALA A 95 -77.58 -10.30 14.36
N SER A 96 -78.26 -10.21 13.21
CA SER A 96 -79.07 -9.11 12.65
C SER A 96 -78.87 -7.65 13.11
N GLY A 97 -78.66 -6.74 12.15
CA GLY A 97 -79.19 -5.37 12.25
C GLY A 97 -78.38 -4.25 11.59
N ASN A 98 -78.77 -3.93 10.34
CA ASN A 98 -78.82 -2.59 9.72
C ASN A 98 -77.53 -1.92 9.19
N ASP A 99 -77.43 -1.89 7.85
CA ASP A 99 -76.69 -0.93 6.99
C ASP A 99 -77.19 0.53 7.21
N PRO A 100 -76.60 1.63 6.60
CA PRO A 100 -75.75 1.63 5.39
C PRO A 100 -74.64 2.73 5.24
N LEU A 101 -73.92 2.64 4.11
CA LEU A 101 -73.22 3.69 3.32
C LEU A 101 -71.81 4.15 3.74
N ASP A 102 -70.84 4.46 2.86
CA ASP A 102 -70.64 4.30 1.40
C ASP A 102 -69.21 4.79 1.06
N VAL A 103 -68.74 4.46 -0.15
CA VAL A 103 -67.67 5.10 -0.94
C VAL A 103 -66.24 4.57 -0.81
N LEU A 104 -65.98 3.59 -1.67
CA LEU A 104 -64.74 3.33 -2.40
C LEU A 104 -64.25 4.58 -3.15
N THR A 105 -62.93 4.83 -3.26
CA THR A 105 -62.29 4.95 -4.59
C THR A 105 -60.77 4.73 -4.54
N ILE A 106 -60.32 3.92 -5.50
CA ILE A 106 -58.94 3.60 -5.87
C ILE A 106 -58.44 4.61 -6.92
N SER A 107 -57.16 4.99 -6.89
CA SER A 107 -56.20 4.85 -8.02
C SER A 107 -55.11 5.93 -8.06
N ASP A 108 -53.88 5.41 -8.07
CA ASP A 108 -52.75 5.70 -8.96
C ASP A 108 -52.25 7.13 -9.25
N GLY A 109 -50.95 7.32 -8.97
CA GLY A 109 -50.00 7.49 -10.09
C GLY A 109 -49.14 8.76 -10.14
N TYR A 110 -47.81 8.53 -10.11
CA TYR A 110 -46.72 9.26 -10.79
C TYR A 110 -46.01 10.49 -10.15
N LYS A 111 -44.66 10.32 -10.06
CA LYS A 111 -43.54 11.23 -10.44
C LYS A 111 -43.43 12.61 -9.77
N GLU A 112 -42.28 13.27 -9.59
CA GLU A 112 -40.83 13.04 -9.71
C GLU A 112 -40.16 14.35 -9.23
N ALA A 113 -38.93 14.26 -8.70
CA ALA A 113 -37.86 15.27 -8.55
C ALA A 113 -38.16 16.79 -8.33
N SER A 114 -37.47 17.41 -7.35
CA SER A 114 -36.33 18.34 -7.60
C SER A 114 -36.01 19.26 -6.41
N SER A 115 -34.73 19.23 -6.01
CA SER A 115 -33.81 20.35 -5.73
C SER A 115 -34.29 21.67 -5.09
N SER A 116 -33.62 22.09 -4.02
CA SER A 116 -33.10 23.47 -3.92
C SER A 116 -32.01 23.61 -2.86
N LYS A 117 -31.09 24.53 -3.18
CA LYS A 117 -29.84 24.90 -2.54
C LYS A 117 -29.99 26.23 -1.79
N ASP A 118 -29.21 26.37 -0.72
CA ASP A 118 -28.43 27.54 -0.28
C ASP A 118 -29.07 28.80 0.38
N LEU A 119 -28.46 29.16 1.53
CA LEU A 119 -28.14 30.50 2.11
C LEU A 119 -29.31 31.33 2.73
N ALA A 120 -29.22 32.09 3.85
CA ALA A 120 -28.16 32.48 4.79
C ALA A 120 -28.77 33.14 6.09
N ALA A 121 -27.89 33.39 7.07
CA ALA A 121 -27.86 34.54 8.01
C ALA A 121 -28.50 34.51 9.43
N GLN A 122 -27.57 34.60 10.40
CA GLN A 122 -27.51 35.50 11.59
C GLN A 122 -28.36 35.30 12.87
N SER A 123 -27.60 35.03 13.95
CA SER A 123 -27.46 35.82 15.19
C SER A 123 -28.07 35.29 16.51
N ASN A 124 -27.16 35.22 17.50
CA ASN A 124 -27.25 35.34 18.96
C ASN A 124 -28.25 34.53 19.81
N GLY A 125 -27.72 33.84 20.83
CA GLY A 125 -28.50 33.33 21.96
C GLY A 125 -27.76 32.29 22.82
N THR A 126 -26.81 32.77 23.62
CA THR A 126 -26.03 32.03 24.61
C THR A 126 -26.91 31.23 25.59
N SER A 127 -26.72 29.91 25.68
CA SER A 127 -27.03 29.13 26.89
C SER A 127 -26.09 27.93 26.99
N THR A 128 -25.17 28.01 27.94
CA THR A 128 -24.30 26.92 28.39
C THR A 128 -25.09 25.92 29.23
N PRO A 129 -24.93 24.60 29.02
CA PRO A 129 -25.12 23.62 30.08
C PRO A 129 -23.76 23.19 30.65
N VAL A 130 -23.54 23.65 31.87
CA VAL A 130 -22.88 23.00 33.01
C VAL A 130 -21.82 21.91 32.70
N ASN A 131 -20.60 22.33 32.99
CA ASN A 131 -19.39 21.59 33.30
C ASN A 131 -19.62 20.31 34.13
N ASN A 132 -19.12 19.18 33.65
CA ASN A 132 -18.72 18.05 34.49
C ASN A 132 -17.30 17.60 34.09
N SER A 133 -16.31 18.47 34.30
CA SER A 133 -14.90 18.13 34.17
C SER A 133 -14.44 17.31 35.38
N ALA A 134 -14.62 15.99 35.30
CA ALA A 134 -13.91 15.08 36.17
C ALA A 134 -12.45 14.94 35.68
N SER A 135 -11.55 15.69 36.31
CA SER A 135 -10.11 15.42 36.50
C SER A 135 -9.40 14.56 35.44
N TRP A 136 -8.80 15.23 34.45
CA TRP A 136 -7.89 14.62 33.44
C TRP A 136 -6.43 15.04 33.62
N SER A 137 -6.07 15.58 34.79
CA SER A 137 -4.80 16.28 35.04
C SER A 137 -3.54 15.39 35.09
N GLN A 138 -3.68 14.06 35.15
CA GLN A 138 -2.54 13.13 35.21
C GLN A 138 -2.20 12.46 33.86
N ARG A 139 -3.06 12.62 32.84
CA ARG A 139 -2.92 11.97 31.51
C ARG A 139 -2.06 12.76 30.51
N GLU A 140 -1.61 13.95 30.90
CA GLU A 140 -0.64 14.75 30.14
C GLU A 140 0.76 14.10 30.16
N GLY A 141 1.13 13.31 31.16
CA GLY A 141 2.51 12.81 31.32
C GLY A 141 3.01 11.95 30.15
N PHE A 142 2.24 10.96 29.71
CA PHE A 142 2.64 10.04 28.63
C PHE A 142 2.56 10.69 27.24
N LEU A 143 1.47 11.40 26.96
CA LEU A 143 1.23 12.02 25.65
C LEU A 143 2.02 13.30 25.45
N THR A 144 2.26 14.09 26.49
CA THR A 144 3.13 15.29 26.43
C THR A 144 4.61 14.89 26.38
N TYR A 145 4.99 13.72 26.94
CA TYR A 145 6.34 13.16 26.81
C TYR A 145 6.64 12.62 25.40
N PHE A 146 5.68 11.96 24.75
CA PHE A 146 5.86 11.41 23.40
C PHE A 146 5.51 12.38 22.25
N PHE A 147 4.48 13.22 22.41
CA PHE A 147 3.92 14.06 21.34
C PHE A 147 3.92 15.57 21.65
N GLY A 148 4.54 15.98 22.76
CA GLY A 148 4.87 17.36 23.15
C GLY A 148 4.20 18.45 22.32
N SER A 149 3.00 18.85 22.72
CA SER A 149 2.29 19.99 22.14
C SER A 149 3.05 21.29 22.43
N GLY A 150 3.64 21.87 21.38
CA GLY A 150 3.75 23.32 21.20
C GLY A 150 4.54 24.12 22.24
N ASN A 151 5.87 23.98 22.30
CA ASN A 151 6.73 25.16 22.46
C ASN A 151 8.15 24.93 21.93
N LYS A 152 8.57 25.86 21.07
CA LYS A 152 9.91 25.94 20.46
C LYS A 152 10.91 26.42 21.52
N GLN A 153 11.84 25.57 21.93
CA GLN A 153 13.27 25.84 22.14
C GLN A 153 13.88 24.71 22.97
N GLU A 154 14.99 24.18 22.44
CA GLU A 154 15.93 23.24 23.07
C GLU A 154 15.37 21.92 23.60
N ARG A 155 15.61 20.83 22.86
CA ARG A 155 16.00 19.55 23.48
C ARG A 155 17.12 18.89 22.70
N THR A 156 18.31 19.03 23.27
CA THR A 156 19.51 18.22 23.07
C THR A 156 19.24 16.74 23.41
N ALA A 157 20.08 15.88 22.83
CA ALA A 157 20.06 14.43 22.90
C ALA A 157 19.83 13.82 24.30
N LEU A 158 19.28 12.60 24.29
CA LEU A 158 19.18 11.71 25.45
C LEU A 158 20.55 11.56 26.16
N PRO A 159 20.56 11.37 27.49
CA PRO A 159 21.78 11.07 28.22
C PRO A 159 22.30 9.66 27.87
N ASP A 160 23.58 9.59 27.52
CA ASP A 160 24.36 8.37 27.31
C ASP A 160 24.28 7.45 28.54
N GLN A 161 23.80 6.22 28.34
CA GLN A 161 24.20 5.09 29.18
C GLN A 161 25.25 4.25 28.43
N PRO A 162 26.37 3.88 29.07
CA PRO A 162 27.46 3.19 28.41
C PRO A 162 27.08 1.76 28.01
N ILE A 163 27.07 1.51 26.69
CA ILE A 163 26.98 0.18 26.11
C ILE A 163 28.36 -0.48 26.23
N ASN A 164 28.52 -1.40 27.18
CA ASN A 164 29.68 -2.27 27.25
C ASN A 164 29.55 -3.38 26.20
N ARG A 165 30.24 -3.24 25.07
CA ARG A 165 30.26 -4.19 23.96
C ARG A 165 31.60 -4.93 23.94
N ALA A 166 31.60 -6.21 24.30
CA ALA A 166 32.66 -7.15 23.97
C ALA A 166 32.05 -8.34 23.22
N SER A 167 32.71 -8.75 22.15
CA SER A 167 32.17 -9.59 21.08
C SER A 167 32.45 -11.09 21.22
N LYS A 168 31.62 -11.86 20.49
CA LYS A 168 31.81 -13.21 19.90
C LYS A 168 31.58 -14.44 20.78
N SER A 169 30.43 -15.09 20.58
CA SER A 169 30.34 -16.46 19.99
C SER A 169 28.87 -16.80 19.70
N SER A 170 28.64 -17.67 18.72
CA SER A 170 27.35 -18.24 18.30
C SER A 170 26.42 -18.60 19.47
N ILE A 171 25.21 -18.06 19.48
CA ILE A 171 24.17 -18.41 20.45
C ILE A 171 23.31 -19.51 19.81
N ASP A 172 23.38 -20.71 20.39
CA ASP A 172 22.55 -21.86 20.06
C ASP A 172 21.14 -21.66 20.67
N ILE A 173 20.13 -21.61 19.81
CA ILE A 173 18.73 -21.35 20.15
C ILE A 173 18.16 -22.41 21.12
N GLY A 174 18.71 -23.62 21.14
CA GLY A 174 18.26 -24.69 22.04
C GLY A 174 18.66 -24.53 23.51
N GLU A 175 19.71 -23.77 23.81
CA GLU A 175 20.19 -23.58 25.19
C GLU A 175 19.43 -22.47 25.92
N LEU A 176 18.91 -21.49 25.16
CA LEU A 176 18.11 -20.38 25.68
C LEU A 176 16.71 -20.84 26.14
N GLU A 177 16.09 -21.80 25.45
CA GLU A 177 14.81 -22.41 25.85
C GLU A 177 14.93 -23.17 27.18
N ARG A 178 16.06 -23.85 27.41
CA ARG A 178 16.30 -24.59 28.66
C ARG A 178 16.53 -23.69 29.87
N GLN A 179 17.13 -22.52 29.69
CA GLN A 179 17.31 -21.54 30.77
C GLN A 179 16.02 -20.76 31.09
N LEU A 180 15.11 -20.61 30.13
CA LEU A 180 13.80 -19.97 30.36
C LEU A 180 12.83 -20.89 31.13
N ALA A 181 12.96 -22.21 31.00
CA ALA A 181 12.11 -23.19 31.69
C ALA A 181 12.45 -23.39 33.18
N GLY A 182 13.59 -22.88 33.66
CA GLY A 182 14.12 -23.15 35.01
C GLY A 182 13.89 -22.05 36.06
N ILE A 183 13.39 -20.87 35.68
CA ILE A 183 13.17 -19.77 36.63
C ILE A 183 11.75 -19.87 37.18
N ASN A 184 11.60 -20.73 38.19
CA ASN A 184 10.48 -20.74 39.11
C ASN A 184 10.50 -19.44 39.93
N MET A 185 9.89 -18.38 39.40
CA MET A 185 9.51 -17.19 40.18
C MET A 185 8.15 -17.43 40.79
N ASN A 186 8.21 -17.87 42.04
CA ASN A 186 7.13 -17.88 43.01
C ASN A 186 6.64 -16.43 43.24
N GLY A 187 5.69 -15.99 42.42
CA GLY A 187 5.02 -14.70 42.54
C GLY A 187 3.71 -14.78 41.76
N GLY A 188 2.60 -14.90 42.48
CA GLY A 188 1.27 -15.09 41.89
C GLY A 188 0.93 -13.98 40.91
N TYR A 189 0.88 -14.33 39.63
CA TYR A 189 0.19 -13.54 38.63
C TYR A 189 -1.15 -14.20 38.37
N SER A 190 -2.16 -13.63 39.02
CA SER A 190 -3.55 -13.82 38.68
C SER A 190 -3.73 -13.57 37.19
N GLU A 191 -4.22 -14.57 36.49
CA GLU A 191 -4.63 -14.54 35.08
C GLU A 191 -5.97 -13.78 34.94
N ASP A 192 -6.00 -12.53 35.43
CA ASP A 192 -7.13 -11.62 35.29
C ASP A 192 -6.60 -10.18 35.23
N SER A 193 -6.31 -9.72 34.02
CA SER A 193 -6.21 -8.30 33.72
C SER A 193 -6.94 -8.09 32.41
N SER A 194 -8.27 -8.03 32.52
CA SER A 194 -9.04 -7.23 31.58
C SER A 194 -8.29 -5.89 31.43
N LEU A 195 -7.78 -5.62 30.23
CA LEU A 195 -7.12 -4.34 29.94
C LEU A 195 -8.03 -3.25 30.48
N THR A 196 -7.47 -2.35 31.29
CA THR A 196 -8.26 -1.23 31.80
C THR A 196 -8.84 -0.51 30.59
N GLU A 197 -10.09 -0.03 30.63
CA GLU A 197 -10.72 0.73 29.52
C GLU A 197 -9.77 1.83 28.99
N GLN A 198 -8.92 2.34 29.87
CA GLN A 198 -7.80 3.23 29.57
C GLN A 198 -6.70 2.60 28.69
N GLU A 199 -6.14 1.45 29.05
CA GLU A 199 -5.10 0.75 28.28
C GLU A 199 -5.62 0.31 26.90
N GLU A 200 -6.90 -0.06 26.84
CA GLU A 200 -7.57 -0.37 25.58
C GLU A 200 -7.63 0.87 24.67
N MET A 201 -8.01 2.03 25.22
CA MET A 201 -8.02 3.28 24.45
C MET A 201 -6.61 3.72 24.02
N GLU A 202 -5.61 3.61 24.88
CA GLU A 202 -4.21 3.93 24.56
C GLU A 202 -3.66 3.02 23.46
N THR A 203 -3.97 1.72 23.52
CA THR A 203 -3.59 0.75 22.49
C THR A 203 -4.27 1.08 21.15
N GLN A 204 -5.56 1.46 21.17
CA GLN A 204 -6.28 1.88 19.97
C GLN A 204 -5.71 3.19 19.37
N LEU A 205 -5.27 4.11 20.22
CA LEU A 205 -4.60 5.34 19.82
C LEU A 205 -3.26 5.06 19.13
N ILE A 206 -2.38 4.28 19.76
CA ILE A 206 -1.08 3.88 19.19
C ILE A 206 -1.29 3.20 17.84
N ARG A 207 -2.26 2.29 17.74
CA ARG A 207 -2.60 1.62 16.47
C ARG A 207 -3.01 2.62 15.39
N SER A 208 -3.82 3.62 15.73
CA SER A 208 -4.26 4.66 14.80
C SER A 208 -3.07 5.50 14.31
N LEU A 209 -2.16 5.88 15.20
CA LEU A 209 -0.96 6.67 14.88
C LEU A 209 0.02 5.89 14.00
N ILE A 210 0.30 4.63 14.33
CA ILE A 210 1.13 3.74 13.49
C ILE A 210 0.51 3.62 12.10
N THR A 211 -0.81 3.39 12.04
CA THR A 211 -1.52 3.28 10.76
C THR A 211 -1.39 4.57 9.96
N SER A 212 -1.63 5.74 10.56
CA SER A 212 -1.50 7.02 9.88
C SER A 212 -0.09 7.24 9.33
N TYR A 213 0.96 7.03 10.13
CA TYR A 213 2.34 7.23 9.69
C TYR A 213 2.75 6.20 8.62
N PHE A 214 2.35 4.94 8.78
CA PHE A 214 2.60 3.90 7.78
C PHE A 214 1.99 4.25 6.41
N HIS A 215 0.80 4.86 6.37
CA HIS A 215 0.21 5.29 5.11
C HIS A 215 1.00 6.41 4.43
N ILE A 216 1.61 7.31 5.20
CA ILE A 216 2.49 8.37 4.67
C ILE A 216 3.72 7.72 4.01
N VAL A 217 4.44 6.88 4.77
CA VAL A 217 5.63 6.17 4.27
C VAL A 217 5.28 5.32 3.05
N ARG A 218 4.16 4.60 3.06
CA ARG A 218 3.70 3.80 1.93
C ARG A 218 3.52 4.65 0.67
N LYS A 219 2.86 5.81 0.77
CA LYS A 219 2.69 6.72 -0.37
C LYS A 219 4.03 7.25 -0.88
N THR A 220 4.93 7.62 0.02
CA THR A 220 6.29 8.09 -0.33
C THR A 220 7.07 7.01 -1.08
N ILE A 221 7.10 5.77 -0.57
CA ILE A 221 7.81 4.65 -1.23
C ILE A 221 7.18 4.32 -2.59
N GLN A 222 5.85 4.34 -2.70
CA GLN A 222 5.12 4.11 -3.95
C GLN A 222 5.52 5.10 -5.06
N ASP A 223 5.86 6.34 -4.70
CA ASP A 223 6.28 7.38 -5.66
C ASP A 223 7.79 7.32 -5.94
N ILE A 224 8.63 7.17 -4.92
CA ILE A 224 10.09 7.28 -5.08
C ILE A 224 10.68 6.03 -5.75
N VAL A 225 10.15 4.83 -5.50
CA VAL A 225 10.73 3.58 -6.08
C VAL A 225 10.66 3.55 -7.61
N PRO A 226 9.51 3.82 -8.27
CA PRO A 226 9.48 3.91 -9.73
C PRO A 226 10.42 4.98 -10.29
N LYS A 227 10.54 6.13 -9.61
CA LYS A 227 11.48 7.21 -9.99
C LYS A 227 12.93 6.75 -9.90
N ALA A 228 13.28 6.01 -8.85
CA ALA A 228 14.61 5.44 -8.66
C ALA A 228 14.97 4.43 -9.76
N ILE A 229 14.06 3.48 -10.04
CA ILE A 229 14.25 2.48 -11.11
C ILE A 229 14.41 3.17 -12.47
N MET A 230 13.56 4.16 -12.76
CA MET A 230 13.62 4.91 -14.01
C MET A 230 14.98 5.61 -14.17
N HIS A 231 15.46 6.29 -13.14
CA HIS A 231 16.72 7.04 -13.23
C HIS A 231 17.96 6.13 -13.25
N LEU A 232 18.06 5.19 -12.31
CA LEU A 232 19.28 4.41 -12.08
C LEU A 232 19.41 3.21 -13.02
N LEU A 233 18.31 2.57 -13.38
CA LEU A 233 18.34 1.41 -14.27
C LEU A 233 18.03 1.82 -15.71
N VAL A 234 16.85 2.39 -15.97
CA VAL A 234 16.36 2.59 -17.34
C VAL A 234 17.14 3.68 -18.06
N ASN A 235 17.19 4.89 -17.51
CA ASN A 235 17.85 6.03 -18.15
C ASN A 235 19.36 5.80 -18.25
N ASN A 236 19.98 5.30 -17.18
CA ASN A 236 21.41 4.98 -17.21
C ASN A 236 21.75 3.90 -18.25
N SER A 237 20.96 2.81 -18.32
CA SER A 237 21.17 1.77 -19.33
C SER A 237 20.97 2.31 -20.73
N ARG A 238 19.95 3.15 -20.95
CA ARG A 238 19.71 3.80 -22.26
C ARG A 238 20.88 4.65 -22.71
N GLU A 239 21.52 5.40 -21.81
CA GLU A 239 22.65 6.28 -22.14
C GLU A 239 23.95 5.50 -22.33
N SER A 240 24.17 4.46 -21.52
CA SER A 240 25.41 3.68 -21.54
C SER A 240 25.44 2.59 -22.62
N VAL A 241 24.28 2.09 -23.07
CA VAL A 241 24.23 0.97 -24.02
C VAL A 241 24.93 1.28 -25.33
N GLN A 242 24.83 2.50 -25.86
CA GLN A 242 25.46 2.86 -27.14
C GLN A 242 26.98 2.77 -27.03
N ASN A 243 27.57 3.41 -26.02
CA ASN A 243 29.01 3.39 -25.80
C ASN A 243 29.52 1.98 -25.48
N ARG A 244 28.75 1.20 -24.72
CA ARG A 244 29.09 -0.18 -24.37
C ARG A 244 29.08 -1.09 -25.60
N LEU A 245 28.05 -1.00 -26.44
CA LEU A 245 27.95 -1.77 -27.67
C LEU A 245 29.07 -1.43 -28.65
N VAL A 246 29.39 -0.14 -28.84
CA VAL A 246 30.52 0.27 -29.70
C VAL A 246 31.83 -0.30 -29.15
N SER A 247 32.07 -0.16 -27.84
CA SER A 247 33.33 -0.62 -27.24
C SER A 247 33.50 -2.15 -27.30
N GLU A 248 32.42 -2.93 -27.25
CA GLU A 248 32.49 -4.40 -27.24
C GLU A 248 32.37 -5.04 -28.62
N LEU A 249 31.54 -4.48 -29.52
CA LEU A 249 31.26 -5.07 -30.83
C LEU A 249 32.13 -4.50 -31.95
N TYR A 250 32.68 -3.29 -31.81
CA TYR A 250 33.45 -2.63 -32.85
C TYR A 250 34.96 -2.94 -32.75
N LYS A 251 35.31 -4.22 -32.78
CA LYS A 251 36.70 -4.72 -32.75
C LYS A 251 36.96 -5.50 -34.04
N GLU A 252 37.98 -5.09 -34.81
CA GLU A 252 38.29 -5.67 -36.13
C GLU A 252 38.52 -7.20 -36.06
N ASP A 253 39.18 -7.65 -35.00
CA ASP A 253 39.47 -9.07 -34.77
C ASP A 253 38.19 -9.94 -34.65
N LEU A 254 37.08 -9.35 -34.21
CA LEU A 254 35.81 -10.05 -34.01
C LEU A 254 34.90 -10.02 -35.25
N PHE A 255 35.21 -9.22 -36.27
CA PHE A 255 34.31 -9.05 -37.42
C PHE A 255 34.12 -10.32 -38.24
N VAL A 256 35.18 -11.13 -38.39
CA VAL A 256 35.11 -12.39 -39.12
C VAL A 256 34.14 -13.37 -38.46
N ASP A 257 34.09 -13.38 -37.13
CA ASP A 257 33.24 -14.26 -36.35
C ASP A 257 31.80 -13.73 -36.21
N LEU A 258 31.67 -12.44 -35.87
CA LEU A 258 30.37 -11.83 -35.59
C LEU A 258 29.52 -11.62 -36.85
N LEU A 259 30.14 -11.29 -37.98
CA LEU A 259 29.46 -11.05 -39.26
C LEU A 259 29.29 -12.34 -40.10
N GLN A 260 29.36 -13.51 -39.46
CA GLN A 260 29.02 -14.75 -40.13
C GLN A 260 27.51 -14.81 -40.40
N GLU A 261 27.14 -14.90 -41.68
CA GLU A 261 25.74 -15.07 -42.09
C GLU A 261 25.18 -16.41 -41.63
N ASP A 262 23.87 -16.45 -41.41
CA ASP A 262 23.13 -17.70 -41.22
C ASP A 262 23.27 -18.62 -42.45
N GLU A 263 23.49 -19.91 -42.20
CA GLU A 263 23.79 -20.90 -43.25
C GLU A 263 22.63 -21.07 -44.26
N SER A 264 21.38 -20.93 -43.80
CA SER A 264 20.21 -21.04 -44.67
C SER A 264 20.14 -19.87 -45.66
N LEU A 265 20.36 -18.65 -45.16
CA LEU A 265 20.40 -17.42 -45.95
C LEU A 265 21.59 -17.39 -46.90
N ALA A 266 22.77 -17.82 -46.44
CA ALA A 266 23.96 -17.92 -47.27
C ALA A 266 23.76 -18.91 -48.44
N SER A 267 23.14 -20.07 -48.17
CA SER A 267 22.82 -21.07 -49.20
C SER A 267 21.80 -20.55 -50.21
N GLU A 268 20.75 -19.89 -49.76
CA GLU A 268 19.73 -19.30 -50.62
C GLU A 268 20.31 -18.19 -51.52
N ARG A 269 21.13 -17.31 -50.94
CA ARG A 269 21.88 -16.27 -51.68
C ARG A 269 22.78 -16.90 -52.74
N GLN A 270 23.49 -17.98 -52.42
CA GLN A 270 24.34 -18.68 -53.37
C GLN A 270 23.55 -19.30 -54.53
N LYS A 271 22.37 -19.86 -54.26
CA LYS A 271 21.47 -20.39 -55.30
C LYS A 271 20.98 -19.30 -56.25
N CYS A 272 20.52 -18.18 -55.69
CA CYS A 272 20.08 -17.01 -56.47
C CYS A 272 21.22 -16.43 -57.30
N GLN A 273 22.43 -16.33 -56.74
CA GLN A 273 23.61 -15.84 -57.45
C GLN A 273 23.97 -16.75 -58.64
N THR A 274 23.96 -18.07 -58.42
CA THR A 274 24.25 -19.03 -59.48
C THR A 274 23.23 -18.92 -60.61
N MET A 275 21.94 -18.81 -60.28
CA MET A 275 20.86 -18.65 -61.26
C MET A 275 21.03 -17.35 -62.08
N LEU A 276 21.39 -16.26 -61.39
CA LEU A 276 21.63 -14.96 -62.01
C LEU A 276 22.81 -15.02 -62.98
N ASP A 277 23.90 -15.67 -62.60
CA ASP A 277 25.07 -15.86 -63.46
C ASP A 277 24.75 -16.70 -64.71
N VAL A 278 23.89 -17.71 -64.58
CA VAL A 278 23.39 -18.50 -65.72
C VAL A 278 22.58 -17.61 -66.66
N TYR A 279 21.66 -16.78 -66.14
CA TYR A 279 20.88 -15.87 -66.97
C TYR A 279 21.74 -14.81 -67.67
N LYS A 280 22.75 -14.26 -67.00
CA LYS A 280 23.70 -13.32 -67.61
C LYS A 280 24.47 -13.96 -68.77
N LYS A 281 24.99 -15.17 -68.57
CA LYS A 281 25.67 -15.92 -69.64
C LYS A 281 24.73 -16.23 -70.80
N ALA A 282 23.49 -16.64 -70.51
CA ALA A 282 22.50 -16.89 -71.55
C ALA A 282 22.20 -15.61 -72.35
N PHE A 283 22.10 -14.46 -71.68
CA PHE A 283 21.91 -13.17 -72.31
C PHE A 283 23.11 -12.74 -73.18
N GLU A 284 24.35 -12.95 -72.71
CA GLU A 284 25.56 -12.71 -73.51
C GLU A 284 25.59 -13.56 -74.78
N ILE A 285 25.28 -14.86 -74.68
CA ILE A 285 25.21 -15.75 -75.85
C ILE A 285 24.14 -15.28 -76.85
N ILE A 286 22.98 -14.83 -76.37
CA ILE A 286 21.94 -14.28 -77.24
C ILE A 286 22.44 -13.01 -77.95
N ASN A 287 23.16 -12.14 -77.25
CA ASN A 287 23.74 -10.93 -77.85
C ASN A 287 24.87 -11.22 -78.84
N GLU A 288 25.66 -12.28 -78.65
CA GLU A 288 26.68 -12.68 -79.63
C GLU A 288 26.09 -13.34 -80.88
N ALA A 289 24.91 -13.97 -80.76
CA ALA A 289 24.24 -14.68 -81.85
C ALA A 289 23.32 -13.79 -82.71
N MET A 290 23.04 -12.56 -82.28
CA MET A 290 22.15 -11.59 -82.93
C MET A 290 22.95 -10.50 -83.64
#